data_AF-A0A7J9HXV1-F1
#
_entry.id   AF-A0A7J9HXV1-F1
#
_cell.length_a   1.000
_cell.length_b   1.000
_cell.length_c   1.000
_cell.angle_alpha   90.00
_cell.angle_beta   90.00
_cell.angle_gamma   90.00
#
_symmetry.space_group_name_H-M   'P 1'
#
loop_
_entity.id
_entity.type
_entity.pdbx_description
1 polymer ?
#
loop_
_entity_poly.entity_id
_entity_poly.type
_entity_poly.pdbx_seq_one_letter_code
_entity_poly.pdbx_strand_id
1 'polypeptide(L)'
;MQTRNTFSWIKEEITQSISISLMIYIIIGDSISNAYPIFAQQGYENPREATGPIVCANCHLANKPEDIEVLQAVLLDTLFEAVVRIPYDMQLKQILANGKKGALNVGVVLIFPEGFELAPPDRIVPKTKEKIVNLPFQNYHPTKKNILVIGLVPGENRGRGQIYPNGNKSNSTVYNDTTTCIRDVEIVLQDPLCVQDLLFFLASIVFAQIFLVLKKKQFERV
;
A
#
# COMPACT_ATOMS: atom_id res chain seq x y z
N MET A 1 34.48 37.43 -54.66
CA MET A 1 33.73 36.16 -54.70
C MET A 1 34.07 35.22 -53.52
N GLN A 2 34.93 35.63 -52.57
CA GLN A 2 35.49 34.76 -51.53
C GLN A 2 34.81 34.90 -50.15
N THR A 3 34.11 36.01 -49.90
CA THR A 3 33.43 36.33 -48.63
C THR A 3 32.01 35.74 -48.49
N ARG A 4 31.38 35.29 -49.59
CA ARG A 4 30.06 34.63 -49.54
C ARG A 4 30.14 33.17 -49.08
N ASN A 5 31.22 32.46 -49.43
CA ASN A 5 31.43 31.07 -49.04
C ASN A 5 31.83 30.91 -47.57
N THR A 6 32.59 31.87 -47.01
CA THR A 6 32.94 31.86 -45.59
C THR A 6 31.73 32.12 -44.71
N PHE A 7 30.84 33.02 -45.13
CA PHE A 7 29.61 33.29 -44.38
C PHE A 7 28.62 32.12 -44.41
N SER A 8 28.51 31.37 -45.52
CA SER A 8 27.67 30.16 -45.54
C SER A 8 28.26 29.04 -44.68
N TRP A 9 29.58 28.86 -44.71
CA TRP A 9 30.29 27.87 -43.90
C TRP A 9 30.17 28.14 -42.39
N ILE A 10 30.32 29.40 -41.97
CA ILE A 10 30.10 29.82 -40.57
C ILE A 10 28.64 29.60 -40.15
N LYS A 11 27.68 29.86 -41.04
CA LYS A 11 26.26 29.64 -40.75
C LYS A 11 25.94 28.15 -40.58
N GLU A 12 26.55 27.27 -41.38
CA GLU A 12 26.41 25.81 -41.22
C GLU A 12 27.04 25.31 -39.92
N GLU A 13 28.25 25.75 -39.55
CA GLU A 13 28.87 25.39 -38.27
C GLU A 13 28.04 25.85 -37.07
N ILE A 14 27.52 27.09 -37.09
CA ILE A 14 26.67 27.61 -36.02
C ILE A 14 25.37 26.80 -35.92
N THR A 15 24.75 26.48 -37.06
CA THR A 15 23.51 25.68 -37.08
C THR A 15 23.75 24.26 -36.57
N GLN A 16 24.90 23.67 -36.92
CA GLN A 16 25.30 22.34 -36.46
C GLN A 16 25.63 22.34 -34.96
N SER A 17 26.33 23.37 -34.46
CA SER A 17 26.63 23.52 -33.03
C SER A 17 25.37 23.72 -32.19
N ILE A 18 24.40 24.49 -32.67
CA ILE A 18 23.11 24.69 -31.98
C ILE A 18 22.32 23.36 -31.95
N SER A 19 22.30 22.62 -33.06
CA SER A 19 21.64 21.30 -33.14
C SER A 19 22.26 20.29 -32.15
N ILE A 20 23.59 20.23 -32.08
CA ILE A 20 24.31 19.35 -31.14
C ILE A 20 24.03 19.76 -29.69
N SER A 21 24.03 21.06 -29.38
CA SER A 21 23.71 21.55 -28.03
C SER A 21 22.26 21.25 -27.63
N LEU A 22 21.32 21.28 -28.58
CA LEU A 22 19.91 20.93 -28.34
C LEU A 22 19.75 19.43 -28.06
N MET A 23 20.48 18.58 -28.79
CA MET A 23 20.48 17.13 -28.57
C MET A 23 21.12 16.77 -27.22
N ILE A 24 22.22 17.43 -26.82
CA ILE A 24 22.84 17.23 -25.51
C ILE A 24 21.88 17.65 -24.38
N TYR A 25 21.13 18.75 -24.55
CA TYR A 25 20.13 19.19 -23.58
C TYR A 25 18.99 18.16 -23.40
N ILE A 26 18.58 17.49 -24.47
CA ILE A 26 17.55 16.42 -24.42
C ILE A 26 18.10 15.17 -23.72
N ILE A 27 19.39 14.86 -23.84
CA ILE A 27 20.02 13.67 -23.21
C ILE A 27 20.24 13.86 -21.70
N ILE A 28 20.44 15.09 -21.21
CA ILE A 28 20.66 15.37 -19.77
C ILE A 28 19.33 15.51 -18.99
N GLY A 29 18.19 15.40 -19.69
CA GLY A 29 16.84 15.36 -19.09
C GLY A 29 16.54 14.04 -18.37
N ASP A 30 17.43 13.58 -17.49
CA ASP A 30 17.16 12.43 -16.64
C ASP A 30 15.99 12.75 -15.70
N SER A 31 14.86 12.12 -16.00
CA SER A 31 13.65 12.20 -15.20
C SER A 31 13.91 11.50 -13.86
N ILE A 32 14.13 12.25 -12.79
CA ILE A 32 14.28 11.72 -11.44
C ILE A 32 13.02 10.90 -11.09
N SER A 33 13.15 9.57 -10.95
CA SER A 33 12.05 8.69 -10.52
C SER A 33 11.89 8.69 -9.03
N ASN A 34 10.68 8.95 -8.59
CA ASN A 34 10.23 8.60 -7.25
C ASN A 34 8.90 7.87 -7.39
N ALA A 35 8.82 6.59 -6.99
CA ALA A 35 7.56 5.86 -7.01
C ALA A 35 6.79 6.17 -5.73
N TYR A 36 5.70 6.91 -5.86
CA TYR A 36 4.88 7.37 -4.76
C TYR A 36 3.45 6.88 -4.94
N PRO A 37 2.72 6.58 -3.85
CA PRO A 37 1.30 6.20 -3.91
C PRO A 37 0.41 7.18 -4.69
N ILE A 38 0.83 8.46 -4.81
CA ILE A 38 0.15 9.46 -5.63
C ILE A 38 -0.02 9.05 -7.10
N PHE A 39 0.90 8.26 -7.66
CA PHE A 39 0.77 7.80 -9.05
C PHE A 39 -0.33 6.76 -9.22
N ALA A 40 -0.58 5.95 -8.18
CA ALA A 40 -1.74 5.07 -8.18
C ALA A 40 -3.02 5.91 -8.17
N GLN A 41 -3.11 6.90 -7.28
CA GLN A 41 -4.27 7.80 -7.17
C GLN A 41 -4.57 8.56 -8.47
N GLN A 42 -3.54 8.96 -9.21
CA GLN A 42 -3.68 9.69 -10.48
C GLN A 42 -3.98 8.78 -11.67
N GLY A 43 -3.45 7.56 -11.67
CA GLY A 43 -3.56 6.63 -12.80
C GLY A 43 -4.74 5.67 -12.72
N TYR A 44 -5.28 5.44 -11.52
CA TYR A 44 -6.27 4.40 -11.28
C TYR A 44 -7.37 4.89 -10.34
N GLU A 45 -8.63 4.71 -10.76
CA GLU A 45 -9.81 5.03 -9.95
C GLU A 45 -9.90 4.16 -8.69
N ASN A 46 -9.51 2.89 -8.77
CA ASN A 46 -9.48 1.95 -7.65
C ASN A 46 -8.08 1.35 -7.54
N PRO A 47 -7.46 1.32 -6.34
CA PRO A 47 -6.16 0.68 -6.17
C PRO A 47 -6.18 -0.84 -6.35
N ARG A 48 -7.35 -1.50 -6.30
CA ARG A 48 -7.49 -2.94 -6.57
C ARG A 48 -8.16 -3.16 -7.92
N GLU A 49 -7.50 -3.91 -8.79
CA GLU A 49 -8.04 -4.32 -10.07
C GLU A 49 -9.11 -5.41 -9.88
N ALA A 50 -10.04 -5.55 -10.83
CA ALA A 50 -11.12 -6.54 -10.77
C ALA A 50 -10.60 -8.00 -10.70
N THR A 51 -9.40 -8.25 -11.22
CA THR A 51 -8.70 -9.53 -11.18
C THR A 51 -8.03 -9.80 -9.82
N GLY A 52 -8.07 -8.86 -8.87
CA GLY A 52 -7.49 -9.00 -7.52
C GLY A 52 -6.16 -8.28 -7.23
N PRO A 53 -5.25 -8.00 -8.19
CA PRO A 53 -3.99 -7.36 -7.85
C PRO A 53 -4.15 -5.88 -7.50
N ILE A 54 -3.23 -5.39 -6.66
CA ILE A 54 -3.10 -3.97 -6.35
C ILE A 54 -2.28 -3.30 -7.45
N VAL A 55 -2.72 -2.13 -7.92
CA VAL A 55 -2.11 -1.38 -9.04
C VAL A 55 -0.64 -1.02 -8.82
N CYS A 56 -0.17 -1.02 -7.56
CA CYS A 56 1.23 -0.86 -7.22
C CYS A 56 2.12 -1.96 -7.84
N ALA A 57 1.58 -3.17 -8.03
CA ALA A 57 2.28 -4.29 -8.65
C ALA A 57 2.63 -4.03 -10.13
N ASN A 58 1.95 -3.09 -10.80
CA ASN A 58 2.25 -2.72 -12.18
C ASN A 58 3.61 -1.99 -12.30
N CYS A 59 4.08 -1.36 -11.21
CA CYS A 59 5.35 -0.64 -11.16
C CYS A 59 6.38 -1.26 -10.21
N HIS A 60 5.92 -1.91 -9.13
CA HIS A 60 6.73 -2.61 -8.14
C HIS A 60 6.66 -4.12 -8.38
N LEU A 61 7.60 -4.61 -9.18
CA LEU A 61 7.65 -6.00 -9.64
C LEU A 61 8.27 -6.95 -8.61
N ALA A 62 9.06 -6.43 -7.67
CA ALA A 62 9.69 -7.23 -6.64
C ALA A 62 8.69 -7.66 -5.56
N ASN A 63 8.65 -8.95 -5.25
CA ASN A 63 7.83 -9.48 -4.17
C ASN A 63 8.58 -9.43 -2.83
N LYS A 64 7.94 -8.90 -1.78
CA LYS A 64 8.45 -8.95 -0.42
C LYS A 64 7.30 -9.31 0.51
N PRO A 65 7.53 -10.20 1.49
CA PRO A 65 6.51 -10.54 2.45
C PRO A 65 6.09 -9.30 3.22
N GLU A 66 4.81 -9.23 3.49
CA GLU A 66 4.19 -8.30 4.40
C GLU A 66 3.16 -9.08 5.20
N ASP A 67 2.90 -8.64 6.41
CA ASP A 67 1.91 -9.24 7.28
C ASP A 67 1.04 -8.11 7.84
N ILE A 68 -0.25 -8.38 7.99
CA ILE A 68 -1.20 -7.45 8.58
C ILE A 68 -1.86 -8.14 9.77
N GLU A 69 -1.79 -7.49 10.92
CA GLU A 69 -2.43 -7.92 12.15
C GLU A 69 -3.64 -7.02 12.41
N VAL A 70 -4.82 -7.62 12.38
CA VAL A 70 -6.09 -6.97 12.74
C VAL A 70 -6.84 -7.86 13.73
N LEU A 71 -7.76 -7.26 14.47
CA LEU A 71 -8.68 -8.01 15.31
C LEU A 71 -9.59 -8.88 14.43
N GLN A 72 -9.82 -10.12 14.86
CA GLN A 72 -10.71 -11.04 14.17
C GLN A 72 -12.15 -10.51 14.10
N ALA A 73 -12.61 -9.85 15.17
CA ALA A 73 -13.94 -9.27 15.25
C ALA A 73 -13.92 -7.90 15.92
N VAL A 74 -14.76 -7.00 15.42
CA VAL A 74 -14.94 -5.64 15.96
C VAL A 74 -16.42 -5.34 16.11
N LEU A 75 -16.76 -4.60 17.16
CA LEU A 75 -18.11 -4.08 17.37
C LEU A 75 -18.33 -2.83 16.52
N LEU A 76 -19.59 -2.48 16.29
CA LEU A 76 -19.96 -1.24 15.61
C LEU A 76 -19.45 0.01 16.38
N ASP A 77 -19.03 1.04 15.65
CA ASP A 77 -18.49 2.31 16.16
C ASP A 77 -17.34 2.15 17.19
N THR A 78 -16.52 1.11 17.02
CA THR A 78 -15.39 0.83 17.91
C THR A 78 -14.06 1.14 17.22
N LEU A 79 -13.15 1.77 17.97
CA LEU A 79 -11.79 2.03 17.52
C LEU A 79 -10.93 0.76 17.65
N PHE A 80 -10.27 0.37 16.58
CA PHE A 80 -9.32 -0.74 16.57
C PHE A 80 -8.02 -0.34 15.85
N GLU A 81 -6.95 -1.08 16.13
CA GLU A 81 -5.64 -0.90 15.51
C GLU A 81 -5.46 -1.97 14.43
N ALA A 82 -5.01 -1.55 13.24
CA ALA A 82 -4.56 -2.44 12.17
C ALA A 82 -3.05 -2.23 12.02
N VAL A 83 -2.25 -3.26 12.34
CA VAL A 83 -0.79 -3.18 12.32
C VAL A 83 -0.27 -3.83 11.06
N VAL A 84 0.35 -3.04 10.18
CA VAL A 84 1.03 -3.56 8.99
C VAL A 84 2.50 -3.74 9.31
N ARG A 85 2.97 -4.98 9.25
CA ARG A 85 4.37 -5.36 9.39
C ARG A 85 5.00 -5.55 8.02
N ILE A 86 6.06 -4.80 7.78
CA ILE A 86 6.82 -4.86 6.53
C ILE A 86 8.24 -5.27 6.91
N PRO A 87 8.55 -6.57 6.94
CA PRO A 87 9.89 -7.03 7.26
C PRO A 87 10.88 -6.63 6.16
N TYR A 88 12.07 -6.22 6.58
CA TYR A 88 13.14 -5.90 5.66
C TYR A 88 14.52 -5.98 6.32
N ASP A 89 15.56 -6.03 5.49
CA ASP A 89 16.95 -5.99 5.94
C ASP A 89 17.51 -4.56 5.91
N MET A 90 17.74 -3.98 7.10
CA MET A 90 18.31 -2.64 7.29
C MET A 90 19.72 -2.48 6.68
N GLN A 91 20.43 -3.56 6.38
CA GLN A 91 21.75 -3.50 5.76
C GLN A 91 21.69 -3.27 4.25
N LEU A 92 20.55 -3.58 3.62
CA LEU A 92 20.37 -3.41 2.18
C LEU A 92 20.06 -1.95 1.84
N LYS A 93 20.77 -1.43 0.85
CA LYS A 93 20.58 -0.08 0.30
C LYS A 93 20.11 -0.18 -1.14
N GLN A 94 19.19 0.69 -1.55
CA GLN A 94 18.74 0.78 -2.94
C GLN A 94 19.61 1.73 -3.75
N ILE A 95 19.54 1.59 -5.07
CA ILE A 95 20.08 2.57 -6.00
C ILE A 95 19.08 3.73 -6.12
N LEU A 96 19.50 4.91 -5.69
CA LEU A 96 18.74 6.15 -5.84
C LEU A 96 18.73 6.60 -7.31
N ALA A 97 17.88 7.57 -7.64
CA ALA A 97 17.79 8.12 -9.00
C ALA A 97 19.13 8.65 -9.52
N ASN A 98 19.98 9.15 -8.61
CA ASN A 98 21.33 9.64 -8.93
C ASN A 98 22.40 8.53 -9.05
N GLY A 99 22.02 7.24 -8.99
CA GLY A 99 22.93 6.10 -9.06
C GLY A 99 23.67 5.78 -7.75
N LYS A 100 23.55 6.60 -6.70
CA LYS A 100 24.16 6.34 -5.40
C LYS A 100 23.33 5.35 -4.58
N LYS A 101 23.96 4.62 -3.67
CA LYS A 101 23.27 3.78 -2.71
C LYS A 101 22.64 4.64 -1.60
N GLY A 102 21.38 4.42 -1.29
CA GLY A 102 20.65 5.15 -0.26
C GLY A 102 19.64 4.29 0.49
N ALA A 103 19.03 4.89 1.51
CA ALA A 103 17.91 4.29 2.22
C ALA A 103 16.70 4.15 1.29
N LEU A 104 15.84 3.23 1.66
CA LEU A 104 14.56 2.99 0.99
C LEU A 104 13.44 3.69 1.78
N ASN A 105 12.26 3.83 1.17
CA ASN A 105 11.10 4.51 1.76
C ASN A 105 9.88 3.60 1.68
N VAL A 106 9.04 3.58 2.71
CA VAL A 106 7.85 2.71 2.70
C VAL A 106 6.60 3.51 2.35
N GLY A 107 5.78 2.91 1.49
CA GLY A 107 4.41 3.32 1.23
C GLY A 107 3.48 2.13 1.35
N VAL A 108 2.26 2.36 1.83
CA VAL A 108 1.22 1.34 2.01
C VAL A 108 -0.11 1.90 1.54
N VAL A 109 -0.89 1.04 0.87
CA VAL A 109 -2.30 1.29 0.57
C VAL A 109 -3.12 0.28 1.38
N LEU A 110 -4.00 0.79 2.23
CA LEU A 110 -4.92 0.00 3.04
C LEU A 110 -6.33 0.14 2.46
N ILE A 111 -6.97 -0.99 2.18
CA ILE A 111 -8.34 -1.05 1.67
C ILE A 111 -9.19 -1.70 2.76
N PHE A 112 -10.07 -0.93 3.37
CA PHE A 112 -11.05 -1.42 4.33
C PHE A 112 -12.40 -1.65 3.64
N PRO A 113 -13.28 -2.49 4.24
CA PRO A 113 -14.67 -2.58 3.82
C PRO A 113 -15.36 -1.21 3.89
N GLU A 114 -16.46 -1.06 3.15
CA GLU A 114 -17.26 0.17 3.20
C GLU A 114 -17.77 0.46 4.62
N GLY A 115 -17.83 1.74 4.99
CA GLY A 115 -18.23 2.19 6.32
C GLY A 115 -17.09 2.31 7.33
N PHE A 116 -15.93 1.70 7.07
CA PHE A 116 -14.72 1.94 7.84
C PHE A 116 -14.07 3.26 7.40
N GLU A 117 -13.59 4.05 8.35
CA GLU A 117 -12.85 5.29 8.09
C GLU A 117 -11.73 5.49 9.11
N LEU A 118 -10.79 6.39 8.79
CA LEU A 118 -9.75 6.77 9.72
C LEU A 118 -10.37 7.38 10.99
N ALA A 119 -9.95 6.88 12.15
CA ALA A 119 -10.44 7.36 13.42
C ALA A 119 -10.17 8.87 13.61
N PRO A 120 -11.17 9.66 14.05
CA PRO A 120 -10.99 11.05 14.40
C PRO A 120 -9.89 11.25 15.48
N PRO A 121 -9.00 12.25 15.37
CA PRO A 121 -7.84 12.42 16.27
C PRO A 121 -8.16 12.62 17.76
N ASP A 122 -9.40 12.96 18.08
CA ASP A 122 -9.99 13.13 19.41
C ASP A 122 -10.37 11.79 20.08
N ARG A 123 -10.70 10.76 19.29
CA ARG A 123 -11.04 9.42 19.81
C ARG A 123 -9.82 8.53 20.05
N ILE A 124 -8.64 8.93 19.59
CA ILE A 124 -7.41 8.11 19.63
C ILE A 124 -6.73 8.24 21.00
N VAL A 125 -6.44 7.08 21.62
CA VAL A 125 -5.69 7.01 22.89
C VAL A 125 -4.32 7.70 22.75
N PRO A 126 -3.88 8.53 23.72
CA PRO A 126 -2.63 9.31 23.61
C PRO A 126 -1.39 8.46 23.24
N LYS A 127 -1.28 7.26 23.80
CA LYS A 127 -0.19 6.30 23.51
C LYS A 127 -0.15 5.85 22.05
N THR A 128 -1.30 5.64 21.42
CA THR A 128 -1.39 5.26 20.00
C THR A 128 -1.21 6.48 19.11
N LYS A 129 -1.70 7.64 19.56
CA LYS A 129 -1.56 8.93 18.87
C LYS A 129 -0.10 9.28 18.61
N GLU A 130 0.79 9.10 19.59
CA GLU A 130 2.24 9.33 19.42
C GLU A 130 2.87 8.47 18.33
N LYS A 131 2.45 7.20 18.20
CA LYS A 131 2.97 6.29 17.18
C LYS A 131 2.58 6.71 15.76
N ILE A 132 1.37 7.26 15.61
CA ILE A 132 0.78 7.59 14.31
C ILE A 132 0.97 9.05 13.91
N VAL A 133 1.36 9.93 14.84
CA VAL A 133 1.42 11.39 14.61
C VAL A 133 2.36 11.78 13.46
N ASN A 134 3.38 10.95 13.21
CA ASN A 134 4.38 11.17 12.17
C ASN A 134 4.03 10.48 10.84
N LEU A 135 2.89 9.78 10.77
CA LEU A 135 2.47 9.08 9.57
C LEU A 135 1.51 9.98 8.76
N PRO A 136 1.82 10.29 7.49
CA PRO A 136 0.95 11.11 6.66
C PRO A 136 -0.17 10.25 6.07
N PHE A 137 -1.26 10.09 6.81
CA PHE A 137 -2.47 9.45 6.31
C PHE A 137 -3.17 10.35 5.28
N GLN A 138 -3.55 9.77 4.16
CA GLN A 138 -4.35 10.42 3.13
C GLN A 138 -5.44 9.47 2.65
N ASN A 139 -6.57 10.01 2.25
CA ASN A 139 -7.57 9.20 1.56
C ASN A 139 -7.13 8.97 0.11
N TYR A 140 -7.36 7.77 -0.42
CA TYR A 140 -7.03 7.48 -1.81
C TYR A 140 -7.80 8.39 -2.78
N HIS A 141 -9.07 8.64 -2.48
CA HIS A 141 -9.94 9.54 -3.22
C HIS A 141 -10.81 10.34 -2.24
N PRO A 142 -11.21 11.60 -2.54
CA PRO A 142 -12.04 12.41 -1.64
C PRO A 142 -13.36 11.76 -1.22
N THR A 143 -13.92 10.90 -2.07
CA THR A 143 -15.17 10.16 -1.79
C THR A 143 -14.96 8.79 -1.14
N LYS A 144 -13.74 8.22 -1.21
CA LYS A 144 -13.42 6.87 -0.71
C LYS A 144 -12.63 6.97 0.59
N LYS A 145 -13.34 7.08 1.71
CA LYS A 145 -12.74 7.20 3.05
C LYS A 145 -12.21 5.88 3.62
N ASN A 146 -12.72 4.75 3.13
CA ASN A 146 -12.30 3.41 3.53
C ASN A 146 -10.98 2.97 2.88
N ILE A 147 -10.43 3.78 1.97
CA ILE A 147 -9.16 3.50 1.31
C ILE A 147 -8.14 4.54 1.76
N LEU A 148 -7.16 4.08 2.54
CA LEU A 148 -6.15 4.93 3.14
C LEU A 148 -4.80 4.70 2.46
N VAL A 149 -4.12 5.79 2.20
CA VAL A 149 -2.79 5.84 1.62
C VAL A 149 -1.86 6.42 2.68
N ILE A 150 -0.80 5.68 3.00
CA ILE A 150 0.26 6.12 3.90
C ILE A 150 1.52 6.22 3.04
N GLY A 151 1.91 7.45 2.72
CA GLY A 151 3.01 7.73 1.79
C GLY A 151 4.29 8.17 2.49
N LEU A 152 5.44 7.72 1.99
CA LEU A 152 6.76 8.27 2.31
C LEU A 152 7.03 8.40 3.81
N VAL A 153 6.79 7.32 4.55
CA VAL A 153 7.38 7.21 5.87
C VAL A 153 8.87 6.98 5.63
N PRO A 154 9.78 7.67 6.34
CA PRO A 154 11.19 7.30 6.43
C PRO A 154 11.26 5.93 7.12
N GLY A 155 10.93 4.90 6.35
CA GLY A 155 11.00 3.50 6.71
C GLY A 155 12.02 2.97 5.76
N GLU A 156 13.15 2.51 6.30
CA GLU A 156 14.40 2.39 5.58
C GLU A 156 14.39 1.36 4.44
N ASN A 157 13.23 0.81 3.98
CA ASN A 157 13.12 -0.37 3.11
C ASN A 157 11.78 -0.67 2.41
N ARG A 158 11.25 0.25 1.57
CA ARG A 158 10.73 -0.15 0.25
C ARG A 158 11.27 0.70 -0.90
N GLY A 159 11.64 0.02 -1.97
CA GLY A 159 12.51 0.59 -2.99
C GLY A 159 11.73 1.47 -3.97
N ARG A 160 12.47 2.21 -4.79
CA ARG A 160 11.93 2.87 -5.97
C ARG A 160 11.33 1.82 -6.92
N GLY A 161 10.24 2.20 -7.60
CA GLY A 161 9.60 1.37 -8.62
C GLY A 161 10.50 1.13 -9.84
N GLN A 162 10.21 0.04 -10.57
CA GLN A 162 10.98 -0.38 -11.74
C GLN A 162 10.46 0.28 -13.04
N ILE A 163 9.18 0.64 -13.08
CA ILE A 163 8.51 1.24 -14.25
C ILE A 163 7.90 2.59 -13.85
N TYR A 164 8.03 3.57 -14.73
CA TYR A 164 7.38 4.87 -14.58
C TYR A 164 5.95 4.85 -15.16
N PRO A 165 5.06 5.77 -14.75
CA PRO A 165 3.72 5.89 -15.33
C PRO A 165 3.70 6.10 -16.86
N ASN A 166 4.77 6.66 -17.44
CA ASN A 166 4.92 6.83 -18.89
C ASN A 166 5.41 5.57 -19.63
N GLY A 167 5.61 4.45 -18.92
CA GLY A 167 6.09 3.17 -19.46
C GLY A 167 7.61 3.04 -19.57
N ASN A 168 8.39 4.09 -19.29
CA ASN A 168 9.84 4.00 -19.29
C ASN A 168 10.34 3.15 -18.12
N LYS A 169 11.51 2.52 -18.28
CA LYS A 169 12.17 1.74 -17.22
C LYS A 169 13.02 2.65 -16.34
N SER A 170 13.09 2.35 -15.05
CA SER A 170 14.01 3.01 -14.12
C SER A 170 15.37 2.32 -14.08
N ASN A 171 16.34 2.97 -13.44
CA ASN A 171 17.66 2.42 -13.17
C ASN A 171 17.67 1.38 -12.03
N SER A 172 16.52 1.03 -11.45
CA SER A 172 16.41 -0.05 -10.48
C SER A 172 16.27 -1.37 -11.23
N THR A 173 17.25 -2.26 -11.08
CA THR A 173 17.26 -3.57 -11.76
C THR A 173 16.03 -4.40 -11.42
N VAL A 174 15.56 -5.17 -12.40
CA VAL A 174 14.52 -6.19 -12.25
C VAL A 174 15.06 -7.29 -11.35
N TYR A 175 14.62 -7.34 -10.09
CA TYR A 175 14.66 -8.59 -9.36
C TYR A 175 13.51 -9.42 -9.93
N ASN A 176 13.86 -10.54 -10.59
CA ASN A 176 12.87 -11.50 -11.07
C ASN A 176 12.16 -12.07 -9.85
N ASP A 177 10.91 -11.67 -9.61
CA ASP A 177 10.02 -12.39 -8.73
C ASP A 177 8.60 -12.36 -9.28
N THR A 178 7.96 -13.52 -9.21
CA THR A 178 6.59 -13.76 -9.64
C THR A 178 5.62 -13.17 -8.59
N THR A 179 4.69 -12.35 -9.05
CA THR A 179 3.44 -11.85 -8.47
C THR A 179 3.25 -11.85 -6.93
N THR A 180 3.16 -10.62 -6.38
CA THR A 180 2.29 -10.06 -5.30
C THR A 180 2.76 -9.86 -3.84
N CYS A 181 2.96 -8.58 -3.49
CA CYS A 181 2.87 -7.99 -2.14
C CYS A 181 1.40 -7.68 -1.78
N ILE A 182 0.56 -8.69 -1.73
CA ILE A 182 -0.86 -8.52 -1.36
C ILE A 182 -1.15 -9.48 -0.23
N ARG A 183 -1.69 -8.92 0.86
CA ARG A 183 -2.27 -9.70 1.94
C ARG A 183 -3.71 -9.28 2.14
N ASP A 184 -4.61 -10.22 1.91
CA ASP A 184 -6.01 -10.12 2.28
C ASP A 184 -6.17 -10.67 3.70
N VAL A 185 -6.84 -9.92 4.57
CA VAL A 185 -7.26 -10.38 5.89
C VAL A 185 -8.72 -10.05 6.11
N GLU A 186 -9.42 -10.98 6.74
CA GLU A 186 -10.84 -10.86 7.04
C GLU A 186 -11.05 -10.21 8.40
N ILE A 187 -12.09 -9.38 8.48
CA ILE A 187 -12.55 -8.76 9.71
C ILE A 187 -14.05 -9.01 9.84
N VAL A 188 -14.48 -9.47 11.02
CA VAL A 188 -15.89 -9.74 11.30
C VAL A 188 -16.50 -8.55 12.02
N LEU A 189 -17.49 -7.91 11.40
CA LEU A 189 -18.33 -6.94 12.10
C LEU A 189 -19.33 -7.72 12.97
N GLN A 190 -19.15 -7.66 14.27
CA GLN A 190 -19.92 -8.46 15.23
C GLN A 190 -21.06 -7.64 15.82
N ASP A 191 -22.28 -8.17 15.72
CA ASP A 191 -23.45 -7.64 16.43
C ASP A 191 -23.51 -8.26 17.83
N PRO A 192 -23.51 -7.47 18.92
CA PRO A 192 -23.61 -7.98 20.27
C PRO A 192 -24.91 -8.78 20.52
N LEU A 193 -26.01 -8.45 19.84
CA LEU A 193 -27.29 -9.18 20.00
C LEU A 193 -27.18 -10.61 19.48
N CYS A 194 -26.53 -10.80 18.32
CA CYS A 194 -26.31 -12.13 17.75
C CYS A 194 -25.50 -13.04 18.70
N VAL A 195 -24.48 -12.47 19.37
CA VAL A 195 -23.68 -13.22 20.36
C VAL A 195 -24.51 -13.57 21.58
N GLN A 196 -25.35 -12.65 22.05
CA GLN A 196 -26.22 -12.88 23.20
C GLN A 196 -27.25 -13.99 22.92
N ASP A 197 -27.88 -13.97 21.75
CA ASP A 197 -28.84 -15.00 21.33
C ASP A 197 -28.16 -16.36 21.17
N LEU A 198 -26.94 -16.39 20.63
CA LEU A 198 -26.14 -17.61 20.54
C LEU A 198 -25.84 -18.18 21.92
N LEU A 199 -25.47 -17.34 22.90
CA LEU A 199 -25.22 -17.78 24.28
C LEU A 199 -26.48 -18.34 24.93
N PHE A 200 -27.63 -17.70 24.74
CA PHE A 200 -28.91 -18.21 25.24
C PHE A 200 -29.28 -19.55 24.61
N PHE A 201 -29.09 -19.68 23.30
CA PHE A 201 -29.34 -20.92 22.57
C PHE A 201 -28.42 -22.06 23.06
N LEU A 202 -27.12 -21.80 23.22
CA LEU A 202 -26.17 -22.77 23.77
C LEU A 202 -26.53 -23.20 25.20
N ALA A 203 -26.93 -22.24 26.05
CA ALA A 203 -27.40 -22.54 27.40
C ALA A 203 -28.65 -23.43 27.39
N SER A 204 -29.57 -23.19 26.44
CA SER A 204 -30.78 -24.00 26.28
C SER A 204 -30.46 -25.45 25.86
N ILE A 205 -29.46 -25.64 24.98
CA ILE A 205 -28.99 -26.97 24.57
C ILE A 205 -28.37 -27.70 25.75
N VAL A 206 -27.48 -27.04 26.51
CA VAL A 206 -26.84 -27.65 27.69
C VAL A 206 -27.90 -28.05 28.71
N PHE A 207 -28.89 -27.18 28.96
CA PHE A 207 -30.01 -27.48 29.83
C PHE A 207 -30.78 -28.71 29.33
N ALA A 208 -31.19 -28.74 28.06
CA ALA A 208 -31.89 -29.88 27.47
C ALA A 208 -31.10 -31.19 27.57
N GLN A 209 -29.78 -31.16 27.31
CA GLN A 209 -28.89 -32.31 27.45
C GLN A 209 -28.84 -32.82 28.90
N ILE A 210 -28.74 -31.92 29.89
CA ILE A 210 -28.78 -32.30 31.31
C ILE A 210 -30.10 -32.99 31.65
N PHE A 211 -31.24 -32.43 31.24
CA PHE A 211 -32.54 -33.02 31.49
C PHE A 211 -32.71 -34.39 30.83
N LEU A 212 -32.24 -34.56 29.60
CA LEU A 212 -32.26 -35.85 28.91
C LEU A 212 -31.44 -36.91 29.67
N VAL A 213 -30.25 -36.56 30.14
CA VAL A 213 -29.39 -37.48 30.93
C VAL A 213 -30.03 -37.81 32.28
N LEU A 214 -30.56 -36.82 32.99
CA LEU A 214 -31.26 -37.04 34.25
C LEU A 214 -32.47 -37.94 34.05
N LYS A 215 -33.28 -37.69 33.00
CA LYS A 215 -34.45 -38.50 32.70
C LYS A 215 -34.09 -39.93 32.33
N LYS A 216 -33.00 -40.13 31.57
CA LYS A 216 -32.45 -41.46 31.26
C LYS A 216 -32.06 -42.21 32.54
N LYS A 217 -31.30 -41.58 33.45
CA LYS A 217 -30.91 -42.18 34.74
C LYS A 217 -32.10 -42.52 35.64
N GLN A 218 -33.16 -41.73 35.60
CA GLN A 218 -34.40 -42.03 36.33
C GLN A 218 -35.08 -43.30 35.78
N PHE A 219 -35.12 -43.45 34.45
CA PHE A 219 -35.70 -44.64 33.82
C PHE A 219 -34.87 -45.91 34.08
N GLU A 220 -33.54 -45.84 34.07
CA GLU A 220 -32.66 -46.98 34.38
C GLU A 220 -32.77 -47.50 35.83
N ARG A 221 -33.37 -46.72 36.75
CA ARG A 221 -33.61 -47.14 38.14
C ARG A 221 -34.98 -47.76 38.39
N VAL A 222 -35.91 -47.66 37.43
CA VAL A 222 -37.25 -48.27 37.49
C VAL A 222 -37.16 -49.67 36.89
#